data_AF-X1QDH1-F1
#
_entry.id   AF-X1QDH1-F1
#
_cell.length_a   1.000
_cell.length_b   1.000
_cell.length_c   1.000
_cell.angle_alpha   90.00
_cell.angle_beta   90.00
_cell.angle_gamma   90.00
#
_symmetry.space_group_name_H-M   'P 1'
#
loop_
_entity.id
_entity.type
_entity.pdbx_description
1 polymer ?
#
loop_
_entity_poly.entity_id
_entity_poly.type
_entity_poly.pdbx_seq_one_letter_code
_entity_poly.pdbx_strand_id
1 'polypeptide(L)' 'MGWFDGHLHEFEIVNPLSGTKTIIGIPNEDEDFANYKTLPGWKQKIADYFSKENKGVKTIYIKTIID' A
#
# COMPACT_ATOMS: atom_id res chain seq x y z
N MET A 1 8.90 10.25 -11.80
CA MET A 1 7.81 9.92 -12.74
C MET A 1 7.21 11.13 -13.46
N GLY A 2 7.61 12.38 -13.16
CA GLY A 2 6.99 13.56 -13.79
C GLY A 2 5.54 13.80 -13.35
N TRP A 3 5.15 13.27 -12.19
CA TRP A 3 3.80 13.39 -11.63
C TRP A 3 3.73 14.58 -10.67
N PHE A 4 2.54 15.16 -10.55
CA PHE A 4 2.27 16.30 -9.68
C PHE A 4 2.01 15.90 -8.20
N ASP A 5 1.93 14.60 -7.93
CA ASP A 5 1.62 14.03 -6.61
C ASP A 5 0.31 14.53 -5.98
N GLY A 6 -0.66 14.88 -6.82
CA GLY A 6 -1.98 15.38 -6.39
C GLY A 6 -3.03 14.28 -6.14
N HIS A 7 -2.64 13.00 -6.13
CA HIS A 7 -3.54 11.86 -5.97
C HIS A 7 -3.05 10.93 -4.86
N LEU A 8 -3.96 10.14 -4.31
CA LEU A 8 -3.63 9.13 -3.31
C LEU A 8 -2.92 7.93 -3.95
N HIS A 9 -1.94 7.39 -3.23
CA HIS A 9 -1.20 6.20 -3.64
C HIS A 9 -1.35 5.10 -2.60
N GLU A 10 -1.55 3.88 -3.09
CA GLU A 10 -1.55 2.66 -2.29
C GLU A 10 -0.70 1.58 -2.96
N PHE A 11 -0.12 0.72 -2.13
CA PHE A 11 0.76 -0.38 -2.54
C PHE A 11 0.18 -1.69 -2.05
N GLU A 12 -0.04 -2.63 -2.96
CA GLU A 12 -0.38 -4.01 -2.62
C GLU A 12 0.89 -4.87 -2.66
N ILE A 13 1.29 -5.38 -1.50
CA ILE A 13 2.51 -6.18 -1.34
C ILE A 13 2.24 -7.45 -0.54
N VAL A 14 2.94 -8.53 -0.87
CA VAL A 14 2.93 -9.76 -0.06
C VAL A 14 3.88 -9.56 1.12
N ASN A 15 3.35 -9.67 2.34
CA ASN A 15 4.17 -9.68 3.53
C ASN A 15 4.98 -10.99 3.58
N PRO A 16 6.32 -10.93 3.61
CA PRO A 16 7.15 -12.12 3.56
C PRO A 16 7.03 -13.02 4.81
N LEU A 17 6.59 -12.47 5.95
CA LEU A 17 6.43 -13.22 7.20
C LEU A 17 5.11 -14.01 7.22
N SER A 18 4.02 -13.41 6.75
CA SER A 18 2.69 -14.05 6.77
C SER A 18 2.30 -14.71 5.45
N GLY A 19 2.96 -14.37 4.34
CA GLY A 19 2.57 -14.78 2.99
C GLY A 19 1.25 -14.14 2.51
N THR A 20 0.68 -13.20 3.26
CA THR A 20 -0.60 -12.57 2.95
C THR A 20 -0.42 -11.23 2.25
N LYS A 21 -1.40 -10.88 1.41
CA LYS A 21 -1.48 -9.54 0.81
C LYS A 21 -1.70 -8.49 1.89
N THR A 22 -0.96 -7.41 1.78
CA THR A 22 -0.99 -6.25 2.66
C THR A 22 -1.12 -5.01 1.80
N ILE A 23 -2.00 -4.10 2.21
CA ILE A 23 -2.21 -2.81 1.56
C ILE A 23 -1.50 -1.75 2.40
N ILE A 24 -0.66 -0.94 1.77
CA ILE A 24 0.12 0.12 2.40
C ILE A 24 -0.20 1.45 1.70
N GLY A 25 -0.59 2.47 2.44
CA GLY A 25 -1.04 3.75 1.87
C GLY A 25 -1.46 4.73 2.96
N ILE A 26 -2.38 5.63 2.63
CA ILE A 26 -3.07 6.47 3.63
C ILE A 26 -4.24 5.65 4.22
N PRO A 27 -4.33 5.48 5.55
CA PRO A 27 -5.47 4.82 6.17
C PRO A 27 -6.78 5.54 5.84
N ASN A 28 -7.81 4.78 5.49
CA ASN A 28 -9.16 5.32 5.37
C ASN A 28 -9.80 5.36 6.76
N GLU A 29 -10.32 6.52 7.15
CA GLU A 29 -11.05 6.72 8.42
C GLU A 29 -12.57 6.58 8.24
N ASP A 30 -13.03 6.39 7.01
CA ASP A 30 -14.44 6.18 6.68
C ASP A 30 -14.93 4.80 7.17
N GLU A 31 -15.93 4.82 8.05
CA GLU A 31 -16.54 3.63 8.63
C GLU A 31 -17.24 2.75 7.58
N ASP A 32 -17.71 3.34 6.47
CA ASP A 32 -18.32 2.59 5.37
C ASP A 32 -17.29 1.68 4.66
N PHE A 33 -16.00 1.97 4.84
CA PHE A 33 -14.87 1.20 4.32
C PHE A 33 -14.13 0.42 5.42
N ALA A 34 -14.74 0.14 6.57
CA ALA A 34 -14.08 -0.54 7.70
C ALA A 34 -13.41 -1.89 7.34
N ASN A 35 -13.90 -2.59 6.30
CA ASN A 35 -13.30 -3.84 5.80
C ASN A 35 -12.02 -3.64 4.98
N TYR A 36 -11.73 -2.41 4.56
CA TYR A 36 -10.57 -2.06 3.76
C TYR A 36 -9.44 -1.51 4.65
N LYS A 37 -8.64 -2.41 5.20
CA LYS A 37 -7.58 -2.06 6.15
C LYS A 37 -6.27 -1.72 5.43
N THR A 38 -5.92 -0.45 5.44
CA THR A 38 -4.64 0.06 4.90
C THR A 38 -3.65 0.33 6.02
N LEU A 39 -2.43 -0.19 5.89
CA LEU A 39 -1.34 0.15 6.79
C LEU A 39 -0.76 1.52 6.44
N PRO A 40 -0.54 2.41 7.43
CA PRO A 40 0.04 3.72 7.18
C PRO A 40 1.45 3.58 6.62
N GLY A 41 1.67 4.06 5.39
CA GLY A 41 2.94 3.92 4.68
C GLY A 41 4.14 4.49 5.41
N TRP A 42 3.96 5.60 6.12
CA TRP A 42 5.01 6.23 6.92
C TRP A 42 5.46 5.42 8.15
N LYS A 43 4.74 4.35 8.51
CA LYS A 43 5.14 3.43 9.59
C LYS A 43 5.76 2.13 9.08
N GLN A 44 5.71 1.87 7.77
CA GLN A 44 6.21 0.63 7.16
C GLN A 44 7.64 0.83 6.65
N LYS A 45 8.59 -0.01 7.07
CA LYS A 45 9.94 0.02 6.49
C LYS A 45 9.96 -0.82 5.23
N ILE A 46 10.56 -0.29 4.16
CA ILE A 46 10.77 -1.03 2.91
C ILE A 46 11.50 -2.35 3.18
N ALA A 47 12.49 -2.35 4.08
CA ALA A 47 13.25 -3.55 4.45
C ALA A 47 12.41 -4.70 5.04
N ASP A 48 11.22 -4.40 5.59
CA ASP A 48 10.36 -5.43 6.18
C ASP A 48 9.65 -6.27 5.11
N TYR A 49 9.62 -5.79 3.87
CA TYR A 49 8.90 -6.42 2.77
C TYR A 49 9.79 -6.89 1.62
N PHE A 50 10.92 -6.23 1.38
CA PHE A 50 11.80 -6.54 0.26
C PHE A 50 13.01 -7.37 0.73
N SER A 51 13.20 -8.54 0.12
CA SER A 51 14.38 -9.39 0.31
C SER A 51 14.92 -9.88 -1.03
N LYS A 52 16.07 -10.57 -1.02
CA LYS A 52 16.60 -11.20 -2.24
C LYS A 52 15.65 -12.26 -2.80
N GLU A 53 14.92 -12.97 -1.95
CA GLU A 53 13.89 -13.93 -2.36
C GLU A 53 12.53 -13.27 -2.62
N ASN A 54 12.20 -12.15 -1.95
CA ASN A 54 10.95 -11.41 -2.13
C ASN A 54 11.17 -10.10 -2.91
N LYS A 55 11.24 -10.21 -4.24
CA LYS A 55 11.70 -9.13 -5.14
C LYS A 55 10.64 -8.13 -5.59
N GLY A 56 9.36 -8.27 -5.22
CA GLY A 56 8.30 -7.56 -5.95
C GLY A 56 7.09 -7.12 -5.14
N VAL A 57 6.80 -5.83 -5.22
CA VAL A 57 5.43 -5.30 -5.22
C VAL A 57 4.80 -5.70 -6.55
N LYS A 58 3.67 -6.42 -6.51
CA LYS A 58 3.03 -6.91 -7.73
C LYS A 58 2.27 -5.81 -8.48
N THR A 59 1.85 -4.75 -7.77
CA THR A 59 1.02 -3.69 -8.33
C THR A 59 1.20 -2.39 -7.56
N ILE A 60 1.50 -1.29 -8.26
CA ILE A 60 1.24 0.08 -7.77
C ILE A 60 -0.18 0.41 -8.25
N TYR A 61 -1.11 0.61 -7.32
CA TYR A 61 -2.47 1.04 -7.65
C TYR A 61 -2.60 2.52 -7.28
N ILE A 62 -2.91 3.35 -8.28
CA ILE A 62 -3.20 4.78 -8.08
C ILE A 62 -4.72 4.88 -8.03
N LYS A 63 -5.28 5.01 -6.83
CA LYS A 63 -6.73 5.18 -6.68
C LYS A 63 -7.06 6.64 -6.92
N THR A 64 -7.70 6.92 -8.06
CA THR A 64 -8.33 8.23 -8.29
C THR A 64 -9.62 8.24 -7.48
N ILE A 65 -9.63 8.89 -6.31
CA ILE A 65 -10.88 9.28 -5.67
C ILE A 65 -11.26 10.59 -6.35
N ILE A 66 -12.27 10.52 -7.23
CA ILE A 66 -12.93 11.70 -7.77
C ILE A 66 -14.06 11.98 -6.80
N ASP A 67 -14.01 13.11 -6.10
CA ASP A 67 -15.13 13.63 -5.31
C ASP A 67 -16.35 13.91 -6.21
#